data_AF-A0A2Z3GGJ9-F1
#
_entry.id   AF-A0A2Z3GGJ9-F1
#
_cell.length_a   1.000
_cell.length_b   1.000
_cell.length_c   1.000
_cell.angle_alpha   90.00
_cell.angle_beta   90.00
_cell.angle_gamma   90.00
#
_symmetry.space_group_name_H-M   'P 1'
#
loop_
_entity.id
_entity.type
_entity.pdbx_description
1 polymer ?
#
loop_
_entity_poly.entity_id
_entity_poly.type
_entity_poly.pdbx_seq_one_letter_code
_entity_poly.pdbx_strand_id
1 'polypeptide(L)'
;MLGDILSERKIAIHSITGRTKDRESLIGKLTKIDSNYKSITDITDLAGLRIITYFAEDVDKVAEAIADEFAIGNNNSIDKRRSLAADRFGYLSRRWSKAG
;
A
#
# COMPACT_ATOMS: atom_id res chain seq x y z
N MET A 1 -2.44 -17.69 -0.07
CA MET A 1 -2.23 -16.46 -0.88
C MET A 1 -3.07 -15.33 -0.28
N LEU A 2 -2.79 -14.04 -0.51
CA LEU A 2 -3.54 -12.95 0.17
C LEU A 2 -5.07 -13.02 -0.06
N GLY A 3 -5.51 -13.50 -1.23
CA GLY A 3 -6.93 -13.71 -1.50
C GLY A 3 -7.59 -14.73 -0.56
N ASP A 4 -6.87 -15.77 -0.17
CA ASP A 4 -7.39 -16.82 0.72
C ASP A 4 -7.59 -16.28 2.14
N ILE A 5 -6.61 -15.52 2.64
CA ILE A 5 -6.66 -14.86 3.97
C ILE A 5 -7.89 -13.94 4.07
N LEU A 6 -8.14 -13.15 3.02
CA LEU A 6 -9.29 -12.24 2.98
C LEU A 6 -10.62 -13.00 2.87
N SER A 7 -10.64 -14.11 2.13
CA SER A 7 -11.81 -14.99 2.01
C SER A 7 -12.16 -15.69 3.34
N GLU A 8 -11.16 -16.21 4.06
CA GLU A 8 -11.33 -16.81 5.39
C GLU A 8 -11.93 -15.83 6.40
N ARG A 9 -11.55 -14.56 6.29
CA ARG A 9 -12.11 -13.46 7.09
C ARG A 9 -13.45 -12.93 6.57
N LYS A 10 -14.02 -13.55 5.52
CA LYS A 10 -15.29 -13.18 4.87
C LYS A 10 -15.31 -11.74 4.35
N ILE A 11 -14.16 -11.25 3.89
CA ILE A 11 -14.02 -9.90 3.33
C ILE A 11 -14.19 -9.99 1.81
N ALA A 12 -15.28 -9.40 1.30
CA ALA A 12 -15.56 -9.38 -0.13
C ALA A 12 -14.71 -8.32 -0.84
N ILE A 13 -13.83 -8.76 -1.73
CA ILE A 13 -12.97 -7.89 -2.54
C ILE A 13 -13.32 -7.99 -4.01
N HIS A 14 -13.23 -6.86 -4.71
CA HIS A 14 -13.45 -6.79 -6.14
C HIS A 14 -12.24 -7.33 -6.92
N SER A 15 -11.02 -6.96 -6.51
CA SER A 15 -9.80 -7.46 -7.13
C SER A 15 -8.55 -7.22 -6.27
N ILE A 16 -7.55 -8.09 -6.46
CA ILE A 16 -6.18 -7.88 -6.01
C ILE A 16 -5.29 -7.84 -7.24
N THR A 17 -4.50 -6.79 -7.39
CA THR A 17 -3.53 -6.65 -8.48
C THR A 17 -2.15 -6.31 -7.91
N GLY A 18 -1.13 -7.07 -8.34
CA GLY A 18 0.25 -6.73 -8.07
C GLY A 18 0.76 -5.69 -9.06
N ARG A 19 1.47 -4.68 -8.55
CA ARG A 19 2.18 -3.72 -9.37
C ARG A 19 3.65 -3.74 -8.98
N THR A 20 4.51 -4.14 -9.91
CA THR A 20 5.93 -3.91 -9.83
C THR A 20 6.24 -2.52 -10.36
N LYS A 21 7.24 -1.88 -9.76
CA LYS A 21 7.70 -0.59 -10.24
C LYS A 21 8.57 -0.76 -11.47
N ASP A 22 8.36 0.09 -12.46
CA ASP A 22 9.18 0.08 -13.67
C ASP A 22 10.61 0.59 -13.38
N ARG A 23 11.59 0.06 -14.11
CA ARG A 23 13.00 0.41 -13.98
C ARG A 23 13.25 1.91 -14.18
N GLU A 24 12.59 2.55 -15.13
CA GLU A 24 12.76 3.99 -15.37
C GLU A 24 12.24 4.82 -14.19
N SER A 25 11.10 4.41 -13.62
CA SER A 25 10.54 5.01 -12.41
C SER A 25 11.41 4.80 -11.16
N LEU A 26 12.21 3.73 -11.15
CA LEU A 26 13.20 3.46 -10.10
C LEU A 26 14.41 4.39 -10.25
N ILE A 27 14.98 4.47 -11.45
CA ILE A 27 16.12 5.33 -11.77
C ILE A 27 15.77 6.79 -11.47
N GLY A 28 14.60 7.26 -11.90
CA GLY A 28 14.15 8.64 -11.62
C GLY A 28 13.97 8.97 -10.14
N LYS A 29 13.78 7.97 -9.26
CA LYS A 29 13.80 8.19 -7.80
C LYS A 29 15.21 8.31 -7.25
N LEU A 30 16.14 7.48 -7.73
CA LEU A 30 17.53 7.46 -7.29
C LEU A 30 18.31 8.70 -7.76
N THR A 31 17.95 9.25 -8.93
CA THR A 31 18.63 10.42 -9.51
C THR A 31 18.07 11.76 -9.02
N LYS A 32 17.02 11.77 -8.20
CA LYS A 32 16.51 13.01 -7.59
C LYS A 32 17.52 13.54 -6.58
N ILE A 33 17.94 14.79 -6.76
CA ILE A 33 18.89 15.53 -5.89
C ILE A 33 18.44 15.55 -4.42
N ASP A 34 17.14 15.48 -4.17
CA ASP A 34 16.52 15.55 -2.84
C ASP A 34 16.00 14.19 -2.34
N SER A 35 16.50 13.09 -2.91
CA SER A 35 16.09 11.74 -2.53
C SER A 35 16.93 11.23 -1.34
N ASN A 36 16.27 10.81 -0.27
CA ASN A 36 16.91 10.13 0.87
C ASN A 36 17.38 8.69 0.54
N TYR A 37 17.28 8.26 -0.72
CA TYR A 37 17.63 6.90 -1.14
C TYR A 37 19.11 6.88 -1.58
N LYS A 38 19.99 6.34 -0.73
CA LYS A 38 21.43 6.24 -0.99
C LYS A 38 21.81 4.90 -1.62
N SER A 39 20.97 3.89 -1.43
CA SER A 39 21.10 2.54 -1.96
C SER A 39 19.76 2.02 -2.49
N ILE A 40 19.81 1.03 -3.37
CA ILE A 40 18.61 0.30 -3.83
C ILE A 40 17.86 -0.38 -2.67
N THR A 41 18.58 -0.73 -1.60
CA THR A 41 18.01 -1.28 -0.36
C THR A 41 17.13 -0.29 0.40
N ASP A 42 17.31 1.01 0.17
CA ASP A 42 16.51 2.05 0.83
C ASP A 42 15.13 2.19 0.16
N ILE A 43 14.93 1.57 -1.00
CA ILE A 43 13.70 1.68 -1.78
C ILE A 43 12.67 0.70 -1.24
N THR A 44 11.72 1.22 -0.46
CA THR A 44 10.65 0.43 0.16
C THR A 44 9.44 0.19 -0.75
N ASP A 45 9.38 0.80 -1.94
CA ASP A 45 8.24 0.76 -2.88
C ASP A 45 8.51 -0.01 -4.18
N LEU A 46 9.32 -1.07 -4.12
CA LEU A 46 9.66 -1.92 -5.28
C LEU A 46 8.46 -2.70 -5.82
N ALA A 47 7.61 -3.20 -4.92
CA ALA A 47 6.40 -3.92 -5.24
C ALA A 47 5.25 -3.38 -4.37
N GLY A 48 4.09 -3.19 -4.99
CA GLY A 48 2.88 -2.76 -4.31
C GLY A 48 1.72 -3.67 -4.67
N LEU A 49 0.83 -3.89 -3.72
CA LEU A 49 -0.46 -4.54 -3.95
C LEU A 49 -1.55 -3.46 -4.00
N ARG A 50 -2.43 -3.56 -4.99
CA ARG A 50 -3.66 -2.78 -5.07
C ARG A 50 -4.82 -3.74 -4.82
N ILE A 51 -5.58 -3.44 -3.77
CA ILE A 51 -6.79 -4.17 -3.40
C ILE A 51 -7.95 -3.20 -3.59
N ILE A 52 -8.95 -3.61 -4.37
CA ILE A 52 -10.17 -2.86 -4.59
C ILE A 52 -11.28 -3.60 -3.84
N THR A 53 -11.95 -2.92 -2.92
CA THR A 53 -13.09 -3.44 -2.16
C THR A 53 -14.40 -2.93 -2.75
N TYR A 54 -15.50 -3.64 -2.51
CA TYR A 54 -16.84 -3.17 -2.89
C TYR A 54 -17.35 -2.08 -1.94
N PHE A 55 -17.03 -2.22 -0.65
CA PHE A 55 -17.48 -1.29 0.39
C PHE A 55 -16.29 -0.58 1.04
N ALA A 56 -16.51 0.67 1.47
CA ALA A 56 -15.47 1.48 2.11
C ALA A 56 -15.08 0.94 3.49
N GLU A 57 -16.03 0.35 4.22
CA GLU A 57 -15.81 -0.30 5.52
C GLU A 57 -14.83 -1.48 5.45
N ASP A 58 -14.80 -2.18 4.31
CA ASP A 58 -13.93 -3.34 4.14
C ASP A 58 -12.47 -2.95 3.96
N VAL A 59 -12.17 -1.69 3.63
CA VAL A 59 -10.79 -1.23 3.48
C VAL A 59 -10.03 -1.32 4.81
N ASP A 60 -10.71 -1.05 5.93
CA ASP A 60 -10.09 -1.17 7.26
C ASP A 60 -9.95 -2.64 7.69
N LYS A 61 -10.93 -3.50 7.36
CA LYS A 61 -10.82 -4.95 7.58
C LYS A 61 -9.67 -5.58 6.80
N VAL A 62 -9.48 -5.17 5.53
CA VAL A 62 -8.34 -5.58 4.70
C VAL A 62 -7.03 -5.10 5.30
N ALA A 63 -6.98 -3.85 5.79
CA ALA A 63 -5.78 -3.31 6.42
C ALA A 63 -5.36 -4.11 7.66
N GLU A 64 -6.32 -4.46 8.52
CA GLU A 64 -6.08 -5.29 9.71
C GLU A 64 -5.60 -6.69 9.32
N ALA A 65 -6.27 -7.34 8.36
CA ALA A 65 -5.85 -8.66 7.88
C ALA A 65 -4.42 -8.67 7.34
N ILE A 66 -3.98 -7.60 6.66
CA ILE A 66 -2.58 -7.49 6.20
C ILE A 66 -1.63 -7.23 7.37
N ALA A 67 -2.03 -6.44 8.36
CA ALA A 67 -1.19 -6.15 9.53
C ALA A 67 -0.98 -7.38 10.43
N ASP A 68 -1.99 -8.24 10.55
CA ASP A 68 -1.91 -9.48 11.33
C ASP A 68 -0.96 -10.50 10.69
N GLU A 69 -0.95 -10.58 9.36
CA GLU A 69 -0.25 -11.63 8.60
C GLU A 69 1.16 -11.21 8.15
N PHE A 70 1.44 -9.91 8.09
CA PHE A 70 2.72 -9.36 7.65
C PHE A 70 3.32 -8.47 8.72
N ALA A 71 4.63 -8.61 8.95
CA ALA A 71 5.38 -7.65 9.76
C ALA A 71 5.43 -6.27 9.05
N ILE A 72 4.50 -5.38 9.40
CA ILE A 72 4.44 -4.00 8.90
C ILE A 72 5.25 -3.09 9.84
N GLY A 73 6.19 -2.32 9.30
CA GLY A 73 6.85 -1.26 10.07
C GLY A 73 5.89 -0.10 10.32
N ASN A 74 5.61 0.22 11.59
CA ASN A 74 4.62 1.24 12.01
C ASN A 74 4.77 2.63 11.37
N ASN A 75 5.96 2.99 10.87
CA ASN A 75 6.26 4.33 10.38
C ASN A 75 5.98 4.55 8.88
N ASN A 76 5.54 3.53 8.14
CA ASN A 76 5.44 3.56 6.67
C ASN A 76 4.00 3.44 6.12
N SER A 77 2.99 3.50 6.99
CA SER A 77 1.58 3.49 6.59
C SER A 77 1.02 4.90 6.57
N ILE A 78 0.57 5.35 5.41
CA ILE A 78 -0.12 6.64 5.26
C ILE A 78 -1.55 6.36 4.83
N ASP A 79 -2.49 6.60 5.74
CA ASP A 79 -3.90 6.60 5.41
C ASP A 79 -4.34 7.96 4.89
N LYS A 80 -4.32 8.14 3.57
CA LYS A 80 -4.75 9.39 2.96
C LYS A 80 -6.24 9.69 3.16
N ARG A 81 -7.07 8.69 3.54
CA ARG A 81 -8.49 8.92 3.87
C ARG A 81 -8.65 9.87 5.06
N ARG A 82 -7.79 9.72 6.08
CA ARG A 82 -7.77 10.61 7.25
C ARG A 82 -7.23 12.01 6.94
N SER A 83 -6.36 12.16 5.93
CA SER A 83 -5.87 13.48 5.50
C SER A 83 -6.78 14.19 4.48
N LEU A 84 -7.62 13.45 3.74
CA LEU A 84 -8.50 14.00 2.69
C LEU A 84 -9.85 14.52 3.22
N ALA A 85 -10.19 14.21 4.48
CA ALA A 85 -11.41 14.69 5.12
C ALA A 85 -11.49 16.23 5.25
N ALA A 86 -10.39 16.95 4.97
CA ALA A 86 -10.34 18.40 5.09
C ALA A 86 -10.69 19.19 3.81
N ASP A 87 -10.68 18.61 2.59
CA ASP A 87 -10.86 19.47 1.39
C ASP A 87 -11.44 18.85 0.11
N ARG A 88 -11.42 17.53 -0.17
CA ARG A 88 -11.90 17.06 -1.51
C ARG A 88 -12.58 15.71 -1.51
N PHE A 89 -13.88 15.70 -1.84
CA PHE A 89 -14.60 14.51 -2.24
C PHE A 89 -13.98 13.94 -3.53
N GLY A 90 -13.49 12.69 -3.46
CA GLY A 90 -13.20 11.86 -4.65
C GLY A 90 -11.72 11.55 -4.94
N TYR A 91 -11.03 10.83 -4.03
CA TYR A 91 -10.09 9.73 -4.36
C TYR A 91 -9.49 9.17 -3.06
N LEU A 92 -9.94 7.99 -2.61
CA LEU A 92 -9.48 7.37 -1.36
C LEU A 92 -8.46 6.27 -1.69
N SER A 93 -7.22 6.37 -1.20
CA SER A 93 -6.21 5.32 -1.36
C SER A 93 -5.34 5.18 -0.10
N ARG A 94 -5.07 3.93 0.31
CA ARG A 94 -4.14 3.58 1.40
C ARG A 94 -2.99 2.75 0.84
N ARG A 95 -1.75 3.01 1.26
CA ARG A 95 -0.52 2.31 0.81
C ARG A 95 0.23 1.78 2.01
N TRP A 96 0.80 0.57 1.87
CA TRP A 96 1.67 -0.07 2.86
C TRP A 96 3.03 -0.37 2.21
N SER A 97 4.12 -0.20 2.95
CA SER A 97 5.47 -0.61 2.54
C SER A 97 6.22 -1.27 3.70
N LYS A 98 6.95 -2.35 3.39
CA LYS A 98 7.76 -3.09 4.36
C LYS A 98 9.01 -2.28 4.70
N ALA A 99 9.34 -2.17 5.99
CA ALA A 99 10.61 -1.60 6.43
C ALA A 99 11.70 -2.68 6.36
N GLY A 100 12.90 -2.28 5.90
CA GLY A 100 14.09 -3.13 5.83
C GLY A 100 14.64 -3.50 7.18
#